data_AF-A0A8I2BRM1-F1
#
_entry.id   AF-A0A8I2BRM1-F1
#
_cell.length_a   1.000
_cell.length_b   1.000
_cell.length_c   1.000
_cell.angle_alpha   90.00
_cell.angle_beta   90.00
_cell.angle_gamma   90.00
#
_symmetry.space_group_name_H-M   'P 1'
#
loop_
_entity.id
_entity.type
_entity.pdbx_description
1 polymer ?
#
loop_
_entity_poly.entity_id
_entity_poly.type
_entity_poly.pdbx_seq_one_letter_code
_entity_poly.pdbx_strand_id
1 'polypeptide(L)'
;MKLDTYDRVDLTGPWAGFGFQGHRFFTPEGRDIDPVGMSYWSLTCNIAREWALMMAEGRERVWHPRPAEVIYLRDVLQRRREKRLSVESGKGVAASARRSPTGRGRRRPRRG
;
A
#
# COMPACT_ATOMS: atom_id res chain seq x y z
N MET A 1 6.05 -40.66 26.59
CA MET A 1 5.00 -39.85 27.21
C MET A 1 3.80 -39.87 26.27
N LYS A 2 2.70 -40.54 26.64
CA LYS A 2 1.44 -40.41 25.90
C LYS A 2 0.77 -39.15 26.45
N LEU A 3 0.66 -38.12 25.63
CA LEU A 3 -0.21 -36.99 25.95
C LEU A 3 -1.63 -37.51 25.74
N ASP A 4 -2.36 -37.72 26.84
CA ASP A 4 -3.80 -37.89 26.73
C ASP A 4 -4.35 -36.54 26.28
N THR A 5 -4.87 -36.50 25.05
CA THR A 5 -5.42 -35.27 24.50
C THR A 5 -6.64 -34.81 25.25
N TYR A 6 -7.31 -35.65 26.05
CA TYR A 6 -8.45 -35.26 26.89
C TYR A 6 -8.06 -34.62 28.22
N ASP A 7 -6.80 -34.73 28.63
CA ASP A 7 -6.29 -33.96 29.74
C ASP A 7 -6.04 -32.51 29.30
N ARG A 8 -6.31 -31.57 30.21
CA ARG A 8 -6.13 -30.14 29.94
C ARG A 8 -4.65 -29.83 29.74
N VAL A 9 -4.29 -29.36 28.55
CA VAL A 9 -2.91 -28.94 28.23
C VAL A 9 -2.88 -27.42 28.02
N ASP A 10 -2.29 -26.70 28.97
CA ASP A 10 -2.00 -25.27 28.81
C ASP A 10 -0.82 -25.07 27.85
N LEU A 11 -1.06 -24.42 26.71
CA LEU A 11 -0.05 -24.25 25.66
C LEU A 11 0.87 -23.05 25.86
N THR A 12 0.45 -22.11 26.71
CA THR A 12 1.05 -20.77 26.76
C THR A 12 1.71 -20.46 28.10
N GLY A 13 1.80 -21.44 28.99
CA GLY A 13 2.27 -21.26 30.37
C GLY A 13 1.23 -20.55 31.26
N PRO A 14 1.51 -20.40 32.57
CA PRO A 14 0.54 -19.93 33.56
C PRO A 14 0.06 -18.47 33.38
N TRP A 15 0.61 -17.72 32.43
CA TRP A 15 0.32 -16.29 32.25
C TRP A 15 -0.66 -15.99 31.11
N ALA A 16 -0.93 -16.98 30.24
CA ALA A 16 -1.75 -16.76 29.07
C ALA A 16 -2.96 -17.69 28.99
N GLY A 17 -3.08 -18.74 29.81
CA GLY A 17 -4.33 -19.48 30.08
C GLY A 17 -5.06 -20.11 28.88
N PHE A 18 -4.44 -20.12 27.70
CA PHE A 18 -4.95 -20.80 26.52
C PHE A 18 -4.45 -22.24 26.47
N GLY A 19 -5.28 -23.14 25.97
CA GLY A 19 -4.86 -24.52 25.78
C GLY A 19 -5.85 -25.36 24.98
N PHE A 20 -5.60 -26.66 24.96
CA PHE A 20 -6.44 -27.62 24.28
C PHE A 20 -6.93 -28.72 25.23
N GLN A 21 -8.14 -29.16 24.97
CA GLN A 21 -8.72 -30.36 25.56
C GLN A 21 -9.51 -31.11 24.49
N GLY A 22 -9.08 -32.32 24.18
CA GLY A 22 -9.51 -33.12 23.05
C GLY A 22 -9.31 -32.39 21.73
N HIS A 23 -10.42 -32.07 21.08
CA HIS A 23 -10.49 -31.32 19.81
C HIS A 23 -10.94 -29.85 20.02
N ARG A 24 -10.98 -29.38 21.28
CA ARG A 24 -11.45 -28.04 21.63
C ARG A 24 -10.32 -27.18 22.13
N PHE A 25 -10.38 -25.91 21.78
CA PHE A 25 -9.47 -24.88 22.27
C PHE A 25 -10.16 -24.09 23.37
N PHE A 26 -9.52 -23.91 24.53
CA PHE A 26 -10.09 -23.09 25.59
C PHE A 26 -9.31 -21.79 25.75
N THR A 27 -10.03 -20.74 26.14
CA THR A 27 -9.45 -19.43 26.47
C THR A 27 -9.32 -19.24 28.00
N PRO A 28 -8.52 -18.28 28.47
CA PRO A 28 -8.39 -17.97 29.90
C PRO A 28 -9.70 -17.63 30.57
N GLU A 29 -10.63 -17.05 29.82
CA GLU A 29 -11.97 -16.68 30.27
C GLU A 29 -12.90 -17.90 30.41
N GLY A 30 -12.38 -19.11 30.21
CA GLY A 30 -13.15 -20.36 30.29
C GLY A 30 -14.08 -20.58 29.11
N ARG A 31 -13.80 -19.98 27.95
CA ARG A 31 -14.57 -20.23 26.73
C ARG A 31 -13.96 -21.40 25.97
N ASP A 32 -14.80 -22.36 25.64
CA ASP A 32 -14.44 -23.44 24.74
C ASP A 32 -14.83 -23.09 23.30
N ILE A 33 -13.86 -23.26 22.39
CA ILE A 33 -14.01 -23.08 20.96
C ILE A 33 -13.91 -24.47 20.32
N ASP A 34 -14.94 -24.82 19.56
CA ASP A 34 -14.99 -26.07 18.82
C ASP A 34 -14.17 -25.98 17.51
N PRO A 35 -13.90 -27.10 16.82
CA PRO A 35 -13.09 -27.10 15.60
C PRO A 35 -13.63 -26.18 14.49
N VAL A 36 -14.95 -26.07 14.38
CA VAL A 36 -15.60 -25.19 13.40
C VAL A 36 -15.37 -23.72 13.79
N GLY A 37 -15.58 -23.38 15.07
CA GLY A 37 -15.24 -22.07 15.62
C GLY A 37 -13.76 -21.71 15.38
N MET A 38 -12.83 -22.63 15.62
CA MET A 38 -11.42 -22.42 15.35
C MET A 38 -11.13 -22.13 13.87
N SER A 39 -11.84 -22.78 12.95
CA SER A 39 -11.70 -22.52 11.52
C SER A 39 -12.12 -21.09 11.16
N TYR A 40 -13.23 -20.61 11.74
CA TYR A 40 -13.65 -19.21 11.59
C TYR A 40 -12.66 -18.24 12.20
N TRP A 41 -12.14 -18.54 13.39
CA TRP A 41 -11.10 -17.73 14.05
C TRP A 41 -9.83 -17.62 13.20
N SER A 42 -9.35 -18.74 12.65
CA SER A 42 -8.22 -18.77 11.73
C SER A 42 -8.46 -17.88 10.51
N LEU A 43 -9.65 -17.97 9.90
CA LEU A 43 -10.03 -17.13 8.77
C LEU A 43 -10.01 -15.64 9.13
N THR A 44 -10.58 -15.25 10.27
CA THR A 44 -10.59 -13.85 10.72
C THR A 44 -9.17 -13.32 10.94
N CYS A 45 -8.29 -14.12 11.57
CA CYS A 45 -6.89 -13.76 11.76
C CYS A 45 -6.15 -13.60 10.42
N ASN A 46 -6.40 -14.48 9.46
CA ASN A 46 -5.80 -14.38 8.12
C ASN A 46 -6.26 -13.12 7.39
N ILE A 47 -7.55 -12.80 7.42
CA ILE A 47 -8.07 -11.55 6.82
C ILE A 47 -7.44 -10.32 7.47
N ALA A 48 -7.33 -10.30 8.80
CA ALA A 48 -6.68 -9.22 9.53
C ALA A 48 -5.20 -9.06 9.13
N ARG A 49 -4.49 -10.19 8.95
CA ARG A 49 -3.10 -10.19 8.49
C ARG A 49 -2.95 -9.62 7.09
N GLU A 50 -3.77 -10.07 6.14
CA GLU A 50 -3.73 -9.56 4.75
C GLU A 50 -4.03 -8.06 4.70
N TRP A 51 -4.99 -7.58 5.51
CA TRP A 51 -5.25 -6.16 5.64
C TRP A 51 -4.04 -5.39 6.19
N ALA A 52 -3.36 -5.93 7.22
CA ALA A 52 -2.17 -5.31 7.78
C ALA A 52 -1.02 -5.24 6.77
N LEU A 53 -0.83 -6.28 5.95
CA LEU A 53 0.16 -6.30 4.86
C LEU A 53 -0.17 -5.26 3.79
N MET A 54 -1.42 -5.19 3.35
CA MET A 54 -1.87 -4.17 2.40
C MET A 54 -1.65 -2.75 2.94
N MET A 55 -1.91 -2.52 4.23
CA MET A 55 -1.65 -1.22 4.87
C MET A 55 -0.17 -0.91 4.99
N ALA A 56 0.68 -1.91 5.27
CA ALA A 56 2.12 -1.75 5.30
C ALA A 56 2.67 -1.36 3.91
N GLU A 57 2.24 -2.07 2.86
CA GLU A 57 2.58 -1.72 1.47
C GLU A 57 2.11 -0.30 1.12
N GLY A 58 0.90 0.09 1.55
CA GLY A 58 0.37 1.44 1.37
C GLY A 58 1.21 2.52 2.06
N ARG A 59 1.82 2.23 3.21
CA ARG A 59 2.75 3.14 3.90
C ARG A 59 4.11 3.24 3.20
N GLU A 60 4.60 2.14 2.65
CA GLU A 60 5.86 2.11 1.88
C GLU A 60 5.73 2.81 0.53
N ARG A 61 4.51 2.89 -0.04
CA ARG A 61 4.18 3.78 -1.15
C ARG A 61 4.21 5.24 -0.68
N VAL A 62 5.41 5.71 -0.32
CA VAL A 62 5.72 7.11 -0.11
C VAL A 62 5.40 7.82 -1.42
N TRP A 63 4.27 8.51 -1.45
CA TRP A 63 4.11 9.62 -2.38
C TRP A 63 5.31 10.53 -2.12
N HIS A 64 6.28 10.52 -3.02
CA HIS A 64 7.44 11.40 -2.89
C HIS A 64 6.90 12.78 -2.59
N PRO A 65 7.21 13.37 -1.41
CA PRO A 65 6.75 14.70 -1.09
C PRO A 65 7.32 15.58 -2.19
N ARG A 66 6.46 16.00 -3.12
CA ARG A 66 6.88 17.01 -4.09
C ARG A 66 7.22 18.21 -3.22
N PRO A 67 8.44 18.79 -3.34
CA PRO A 67 8.77 19.96 -2.58
C PRO A 67 7.67 21.01 -2.85
N ALA A 68 6.92 21.35 -1.81
CA ALA A 68 5.93 22.41 -1.84
C ALA A 68 6.69 23.73 -1.67
N GLU A 69 7.43 24.11 -2.70
CA GLU A 69 8.22 25.33 -2.69
C GLU A 69 7.33 26.53 -3.06
N VAL A 70 7.46 27.63 -2.32
CA VAL A 70 6.82 28.89 -2.70
C VAL A 70 7.63 29.49 -3.84
N ILE A 71 7.02 29.58 -5.02
CA ILE A 71 7.67 30.11 -6.21
C ILE A 71 7.05 31.46 -6.56
N TYR A 72 7.89 32.48 -6.78
CA TYR A 72 7.44 33.76 -7.32
C TYR A 72 7.07 33.63 -8.79
N LEU A 73 5.81 33.94 -9.12
CA LEU A 73 5.30 33.85 -10.49
C LEU A 73 6.12 34.72 -11.47
N ARG A 74 6.62 35.87 -11.01
CA ARG A 74 7.49 36.77 -11.80
C ARG A 74 8.73 36.03 -12.32
N ASP A 75 9.42 35.31 -11.45
CA ASP A 75 10.68 34.61 -11.77
C ASP A 75 10.43 33.45 -12.74
N VAL A 76 9.31 32.75 -12.59
CA VAL A 76 8.90 31.68 -13.52
C VAL A 76 8.63 32.25 -14.91
N LEU A 77 7.91 33.38 -14.99
CA LEU A 77 7.59 34.02 -16.26
C LEU A 77 8.84 34.59 -16.94
N GLN A 78 9.74 35.20 -16.17
CA GLN A 78 11.00 35.72 -16.67
C GLN A 78 11.90 34.60 -17.21
N ARG A 79 12.13 33.52 -16.44
CA ARG A 79 12.89 32.34 -16.89
C ARG A 79 12.29 31.70 -18.15
N ARG A 80 10.96 31.67 -18.29
CA ARG A 80 10.30 31.18 -19.51
C ARG A 80 10.56 32.08 -20.71
N ARG A 81 10.55 33.40 -20.52
CA ARG A 81 10.84 34.37 -21.57
C ARG A 81 12.31 34.27 -22.00
N GLU A 82 13.23 34.21 -21.05
CA GLU A 82 14.67 34.03 -21.29
C GLU A 82 14.97 32.71 -22.02
N LYS A 83 14.36 31.59 -21.60
CA LYS A 83 14.49 30.31 -22.34
C LYS A 83 13.95 30.40 -23.77
N ARG A 84 12.84 31.09 -24.00
CA ARG A 84 12.30 31.30 -25.35
C ARG A 84 13.24 32.15 -26.20
N LEU A 85 13.76 33.24 -25.65
CA LEU A 85 14.72 34.12 -26.31
C LEU A 85 16.06 33.43 -26.56
N SER A 86 16.51 32.55 -25.67
CA SER A 86 17.72 31.73 -25.85
C SER A 86 17.53 30.69 -26.97
N VAL A 87 16.35 30.08 -27.09
CA VAL A 87 15.98 29.22 -28.23
C VAL A 87 15.90 30.01 -29.54
N GLU A 88 15.51 31.28 -29.48
CA GLU A 88 15.42 32.18 -30.63
C GLU A 88 16.80 32.69 -31.08
N SER A 89 17.69 32.98 -30.13
CA SER A 89 19.09 33.37 -30.39
C SER A 89 19.97 32.22 -30.88
N GLY A 90 19.59 30.97 -30.62
CA GLY A 90 20.25 29.78 -31.20
C GLY A 90 19.82 29.46 -32.63
N LYS A 91 18.91 30.23 -33.23
CA LYS A 91 18.50 30.10 -34.64
C LYS A 91 19.13 31.20 -35.49
N GLY A 92 20.46 31.19 -35.58
CA GLY A 92 21.12 31.67 -36.78
C GLY A 92 20.75 30.76 -37.96
N VAL A 93 19.96 31.30 -38.88
CA VAL A 93 19.74 30.84 -40.27
C VAL A 93 19.76 29.31 -40.48
N ALA A 94 18.64 28.65 -40.23
CA ALA A 94 18.34 27.39 -40.90
C ALA A 94 16.82 27.27 -41.15
N ALA A 95 16.51 26.92 -42.38
CA ALA A 95 15.21 27.00 -43.03
C ALA A 95 14.02 26.43 -42.22
N SER A 96 12.88 27.06 -42.49
CA SER A 96 11.51 26.53 -42.40
C SER A 96 11.44 25.00 -42.32
N ALA A 97 11.07 24.48 -41.15
CA ALA A 97 10.48 23.16 -41.03
C ALA A 97 9.26 23.27 -40.10
N ARG A 98 8.08 23.17 -40.70
CA ARG A 98 6.78 23.12 -40.03
C ARG A 98 6.81 22.01 -38.98
N ARG A 99 6.65 22.36 -37.70
CA ARG A 99 6.31 21.38 -36.64
C ARG A 99 4.80 21.30 -36.52
N SER A 100 4.24 20.17 -36.93
CA SER A 100 2.84 19.79 -36.73
C SER A 100 2.51 19.73 -35.23
N PRO A 101 1.41 20.34 -34.75
CA PRO A 101 0.96 20.20 -33.37
C PRO A 101 0.08 18.94 -33.23
N THR A 102 0.70 17.76 -33.27
CA THR A 102 0.01 16.49 -32.96
C THR A 102 0.78 15.72 -31.90
N GLY A 103 0.72 16.25 -30.68
CA GLY A 103 1.33 15.65 -29.49
C GLY A 103 0.44 15.72 -28.27
N ARG A 104 -0.88 15.58 -28.42
CA ARG A 104 -1.75 15.17 -27.32
C ARG A 104 -2.20 13.74 -27.59
N GLY A 105 -1.57 12.80 -26.87
CA GLY A 105 -1.92 11.39 -26.94
C GLY A 105 -3.42 11.18 -26.79
N ARG A 106 -4.01 10.40 -27.69
CA ARG A 106 -5.41 9.97 -27.64
C ARG A 106 -5.68 9.30 -26.29
N ARG A 107 -6.51 9.91 -25.44
CA ARG A 107 -7.13 9.21 -24.31
C ARG A 107 -8.00 8.09 -24.89
N ARG A 108 -7.66 6.83 -24.60
CA ARG A 108 -8.52 5.69 -24.95
C ARG A 108 -9.83 5.79 -24.16
N PRO A 109 -11.01 5.60 -24.77
CA PRO A 109 -12.25 5.53 -24.03
C PRO A 109 -12.23 4.27 -23.14
N ARG A 110 -12.64 4.45 -21.87
CA ARG A 110 -12.92 3.33 -20.96
C ARG A 110 -14.16 2.61 -21.49
N ARG A 111 -14.00 1.33 -21.82
CA ARG A 111 -15.09 0.44 -22.18
C ARG A 111 -15.77 -0.01 -20.88
N GLY A 112 -17.03 0.37 -20.71
CA GLY A 112 -17.98 -0.36 -19.86
C GLY A 112 -18.66 -1.44 -20.68
#